data_AF-A0A6H9HGA6-F1
#
_entry.id   AF-A0A6H9HGA6-F1
#
_cell.length_a   1.000
_cell.length_b   1.000
_cell.length_c   1.000
_cell.angle_alpha   90.00
_cell.angle_beta   90.00
_cell.angle_gamma   90.00
#
_symmetry.space_group_name_H-M   'P 1'
#
loop_
_entity.id
_entity.type
_entity.pdbx_description
1 polymer ?
#
loop_
_entity_poly.entity_id
_entity_poly.type
_entity_poly.pdbx_seq_one_letter_code
_entity_poly.pdbx_strand_id
1 'polypeptide(L)'
;MRNLLPVIILIFLFSACGDNNGERSGENQPNSNNTSSGEKNVQTQVELNQKSVEEIEAELKGKWVSADGGTGFILGDNGNMTSLDPGKIKYTGWKADGNFIGISSMQKDENGNEMEVQKIYTILELTDNSLILMDGEGNGMKQEYRRQ
;
A
#
# COMPACT_ATOMS: atom_id res chain seq x y z
N MET A 1 13.63 42.48 -5.08
CA MET A 1 12.21 42.12 -4.84
C MET A 1 12.13 40.60 -4.85
N ARG A 2 11.97 39.96 -3.69
CA ARG A 2 11.81 38.51 -3.56
C ARG A 2 10.40 38.27 -3.01
N ASN A 3 9.51 37.77 -3.85
CA ASN A 3 8.16 37.38 -3.45
C ASN A 3 8.24 36.00 -2.79
N LEU A 4 8.06 35.96 -1.47
CA LEU A 4 7.74 34.74 -0.73
C LEU A 4 6.22 34.53 -0.80
N LEU A 5 5.79 33.43 -1.40
CA LEU A 5 4.42 32.94 -1.27
C LEU A 5 4.25 32.31 0.12
N PRO A 6 3.11 32.50 0.81
CA PRO A 6 2.87 31.86 2.09
C PRO A 6 2.53 30.37 1.90
N VAL A 7 3.28 29.51 2.60
CA VAL A 7 2.93 28.10 2.79
C VAL A 7 1.78 28.04 3.79
N ILE A 8 0.60 27.60 3.34
CA ILE A 8 -0.55 27.34 4.21
C ILE A 8 -0.36 25.93 4.78
N ILE A 9 0.04 25.85 6.05
CA ILE A 9 0.07 24.60 6.81
C ILE A 9 -1.30 24.43 7.46
N LEU A 10 -2.07 23.43 7.02
CA LEU A 10 -3.34 23.05 7.64
C LEU A 10 -3.06 22.06 8.78
N ILE A 11 -3.11 22.53 10.03
CA ILE A 11 -2.96 21.68 11.23
C ILE A 11 -4.36 21.30 11.70
N PHE A 12 -4.73 20.02 11.63
CA PHE A 12 -5.92 19.51 12.30
C PHE A 12 -5.59 19.24 13.78
N LEU A 13 -6.03 20.13 14.66
CA LEU A 13 -6.10 19.89 16.10
C LEU A 13 -7.37 19.09 16.41
N PHE A 14 -7.22 17.82 16.80
CA PHE A 14 -8.29 17.13 17.52
C PHE A 14 -8.04 17.29 19.02
N SER A 15 -8.90 18.08 19.66
CA SER A 15 -9.01 18.18 21.11
C SER A 15 -9.43 16.83 21.70
N ALA A 16 -8.59 16.26 22.57
CA ALA A 16 -9.02 15.30 23.57
C ALA A 16 -9.30 16.04 24.88
N CYS A 17 -10.52 15.90 25.40
CA CYS A 17 -10.86 15.60 26.81
C CYS A 17 -12.26 16.16 27.16
N GLY A 18 -13.09 15.33 27.79
CA GLY A 18 -14.41 15.71 28.29
C GLY A 18 -15.22 14.51 28.81
N ASP A 19 -14.81 14.00 29.97
CA ASP A 19 -15.46 12.99 30.82
C ASP A 19 -16.94 13.28 31.12
N ASN A 20 -17.75 12.22 31.33
CA ASN A 20 -18.70 12.13 32.44
C ASN A 20 -19.16 10.67 32.69
N ASN A 21 -18.50 10.06 33.69
CA ASN A 21 -18.97 9.12 34.71
C ASN A 21 -20.31 8.35 34.52
N GLY A 22 -20.20 7.03 34.48
CA GLY A 22 -21.24 6.05 34.81
C GLY A 22 -20.64 4.84 35.55
N GLU A 23 -20.65 4.92 36.88
CA GLU A 23 -20.80 3.86 37.88
C GLU A 23 -20.11 2.46 37.73
N ARG A 24 -19.24 2.19 38.75
CA ARG A 24 -19.31 1.06 39.71
C ARG A 24 -18.45 -0.21 39.49
N SER A 25 -17.39 -0.24 40.32
CA SER A 25 -16.91 -1.29 41.25
C SER A 25 -16.60 -2.72 40.75
N GLY A 26 -15.34 -3.12 40.96
CA GLY A 26 -14.90 -4.51 41.05
C GLY A 26 -13.39 -4.66 41.03
N GLU A 27 -12.77 -4.81 42.20
CA GLU A 27 -11.35 -5.17 42.36
C GLU A 27 -11.07 -6.58 41.80
N ASN A 28 -10.00 -6.75 41.01
CA ASN A 28 -9.00 -7.80 41.21
C ASN A 28 -7.76 -7.66 40.31
N GLN A 29 -6.62 -8.02 40.88
CA GLN A 29 -5.20 -7.92 40.50
C GLN A 29 -4.77 -8.20 39.03
N PRO A 30 -3.54 -7.77 38.64
CA PRO A 30 -2.99 -8.02 37.32
C PRO A 30 -2.51 -9.47 37.18
N ASN A 31 -3.10 -10.22 36.25
CA ASN A 31 -2.57 -11.53 35.86
C ASN A 31 -1.70 -11.38 34.60
N SER A 32 -0.40 -11.58 34.78
CA SER A 32 0.56 -11.81 33.71
C SER A 32 0.44 -13.24 33.18
N ASN A 33 0.83 -13.43 31.92
CA ASN A 33 1.18 -14.68 31.23
C ASN A 33 0.05 -15.42 30.49
N ASN A 34 0.06 -15.33 29.15
CA ASN A 34 0.69 -16.36 28.30
C ASN A 34 0.55 -15.99 26.81
N THR A 35 1.68 -15.70 26.14
CA THR A 35 2.35 -16.59 25.18
C THR A 35 2.00 -16.27 23.72
N SER A 36 2.86 -15.45 23.12
CA SER A 36 3.44 -15.60 21.78
C SER A 36 3.00 -16.84 21.00
N SER A 37 2.31 -16.61 19.87
CA SER A 37 2.71 -17.23 18.60
C SER A 37 2.17 -16.40 17.44
N GLY A 38 3.07 -15.71 16.74
CA GLY A 38 2.84 -15.26 15.35
C GLY A 38 1.96 -14.03 15.17
N GLU A 39 2.29 -12.90 15.79
CA GLU A 39 1.81 -11.61 15.30
C GLU A 39 2.44 -11.38 13.92
N LYS A 40 1.66 -11.68 12.87
CA LYS A 40 1.94 -11.19 11.54
C LYS A 40 1.99 -9.66 11.64
N ASN A 41 3.13 -9.10 11.28
CA ASN A 41 3.35 -7.66 11.18
C ASN A 41 2.49 -7.12 10.03
N VAL A 42 1.19 -6.97 10.28
CA VAL A 42 0.22 -6.40 9.34
C VAL A 42 0.40 -4.90 9.38
N GLN A 43 1.01 -4.35 8.34
CA GLN A 43 1.21 -2.92 8.28
C GLN A 43 -0.08 -2.23 7.87
N THR A 44 -0.62 -1.41 8.77
CA THR A 44 -1.88 -0.68 8.54
C THR A 44 -1.62 0.59 7.73
N GLN A 45 -2.66 1.18 7.12
CA GLN A 45 -2.55 2.47 6.43
C GLN A 45 -1.94 3.57 7.31
N VAL A 46 -2.18 3.53 8.63
CA VAL A 46 -1.62 4.51 9.58
C VAL A 46 -0.11 4.36 9.71
N GLU A 47 0.42 3.13 9.66
CA GLU A 47 1.86 2.85 9.73
C GLU A 47 2.54 3.11 8.39
N LEU A 48 1.88 2.82 7.26
CA LEU A 48 2.38 3.20 5.93
C LEU A 48 2.54 4.72 5.80
N ASN A 49 1.64 5.50 6.39
CA ASN A 49 1.72 6.97 6.38
C ASN A 49 2.88 7.54 7.22
N GLN A 50 3.54 6.70 8.03
CA GLN A 50 4.70 7.11 8.85
C GLN A 50 6.04 6.71 8.23
N LYS A 51 6.03 5.84 7.20
CA LYS A 51 7.24 5.40 6.49
C LYS A 51 7.65 6.39 5.42
N SER A 52 8.95 6.45 5.14
CA SER A 52 9.42 7.17 3.96
C SER A 52 9.05 6.42 2.68
N VAL A 53 9.01 7.14 1.55
CA VAL A 53 8.75 6.52 0.25
C VAL A 53 9.82 5.49 -0.08
N GLU A 54 11.08 5.75 0.27
CA GLU A 54 12.20 4.84 0.04
C GLU A 54 12.08 3.53 0.82
N GLU A 55 11.57 3.57 2.07
CA GLU A 55 11.29 2.37 2.86
C GLU A 55 10.18 1.54 2.23
N ILE A 56 9.10 2.19 1.78
CA ILE A 56 7.99 1.52 1.08
C ILE A 56 8.46 0.92 -0.24
N GLU A 57 9.26 1.64 -1.03
CA GLU A 57 9.84 1.11 -2.27
C GLU A 57 10.75 -0.10 -2.01
N ALA A 58 11.57 -0.05 -0.95
CA ALA A 58 12.42 -1.18 -0.58
C ALA A 58 11.60 -2.42 -0.23
N GLU A 59 10.50 -2.25 0.50
CA GLU A 59 9.62 -3.36 0.88
C GLU A 59 8.75 -3.88 -0.26
N LEU A 60 8.34 -3.02 -1.19
CA LEU A 60 7.59 -3.42 -2.38
C LEU A 60 8.43 -4.27 -3.33
N LYS A 61 9.73 -4.04 -3.42
CA LYS A 61 10.61 -4.81 -4.32
C LYS A 61 10.57 -6.31 -4.03
N GLY A 62 10.46 -7.10 -5.09
CA GLY A 62 10.39 -8.55 -5.01
C GLY A 62 9.36 -9.14 -5.98
N LYS A 63 9.23 -10.46 -5.91
CA LYS A 63 8.29 -11.22 -6.73
C LYS A 63 6.95 -11.36 -6.01
N TRP A 64 5.88 -10.98 -6.69
CA TRP A 64 4.51 -11.00 -6.20
C TRP A 64 3.64 -11.82 -7.15
N VAL A 65 2.96 -12.82 -6.61
CA VAL A 65 2.04 -13.70 -7.37
C VAL A 65 0.64 -13.50 -6.81
N SER A 66 -0.36 -13.37 -7.68
CA SER A 66 -1.75 -13.23 -7.26
C SER A 66 -2.18 -14.43 -6.41
N ALA A 67 -3.10 -14.21 -5.46
CA ALA A 67 -3.55 -15.28 -4.57
C ALA A 67 -4.21 -16.46 -5.31
N ASP A 68 -4.78 -16.21 -6.49
CA ASP A 68 -5.34 -17.25 -7.38
C ASP A 68 -4.27 -17.96 -8.24
N GLY A 69 -3.01 -17.56 -8.16
CA GLY A 69 -1.87 -18.12 -8.90
C GLY A 69 -1.87 -17.86 -10.41
N GLY A 70 -2.83 -17.07 -10.91
CA GLY A 70 -3.06 -16.88 -12.34
C GLY A 70 -2.24 -15.75 -12.98
N THR A 71 -1.70 -14.82 -12.18
CA THR A 71 -0.89 -13.69 -12.63
C THR A 71 0.19 -13.30 -11.61
N GLY A 72 1.11 -12.44 -12.00
CA GLY A 72 2.01 -11.78 -11.05
C GLY A 72 3.07 -10.92 -11.72
N PHE A 73 3.93 -10.33 -10.90
CA PHE A 73 4.97 -9.43 -11.33
C PHE A 73 6.18 -9.44 -10.40
N ILE A 74 7.28 -8.87 -10.89
CA ILE A 74 8.48 -8.57 -10.12
C ILE A 74 8.67 -7.06 -10.12
N LEU A 75 8.71 -6.45 -8.94
CA LEU A 75 9.11 -5.05 -8.77
C LEU A 75 10.61 -5.03 -8.50
N GLY A 76 11.38 -4.44 -9.42
CA GLY A 76 12.83 -4.30 -9.34
C GLY A 76 13.26 -2.84 -9.13
N ASP A 77 14.57 -2.63 -9.04
CA ASP A 77 15.14 -1.29 -8.82
C ASP A 77 14.86 -0.32 -9.96
N ASN A 78 14.90 0.98 -9.64
CA ASN A 78 14.77 2.10 -10.59
C ASN A 78 13.47 2.06 -11.42
N GLY A 79 12.37 1.62 -10.79
CA GLY A 79 11.07 1.52 -11.44
C GLY A 79 10.95 0.37 -12.46
N ASN A 80 11.91 -0.55 -12.52
CA ASN A 80 11.82 -1.71 -13.40
C ASN A 80 10.73 -2.68 -12.91
N MET A 81 9.83 -3.08 -13.80
CA MET A 81 8.78 -4.05 -13.50
C MET A 81 8.75 -5.15 -14.56
N THR A 82 8.70 -6.40 -14.13
CA THR A 82 8.62 -7.56 -15.03
C THR A 82 7.33 -8.33 -14.80
N SER A 83 6.63 -8.70 -15.86
CA SER A 83 5.46 -9.58 -15.77
C SER A 83 5.90 -11.02 -15.60
N LEU A 84 5.24 -11.77 -14.72
CA LEU A 84 5.39 -13.23 -14.68
C LEU A 84 4.61 -13.93 -15.81
N ASP A 85 3.69 -13.21 -16.45
CA ASP A 85 2.90 -13.64 -17.60
C ASP A 85 3.03 -12.62 -18.74
N PRO A 86 4.19 -12.54 -19.42
CA PRO A 86 4.46 -11.52 -20.43
C PRO A 86 3.53 -11.62 -21.66
N GLY A 87 2.88 -12.77 -21.87
CA GLY A 87 1.85 -12.93 -22.89
C GLY A 87 0.51 -12.28 -22.56
N LYS A 88 0.27 -11.91 -21.29
CA LYS A 88 -0.97 -11.25 -20.83
C LYS A 88 -0.77 -9.75 -20.63
N ILE A 89 0.32 -9.36 -19.95
CA ILE A 89 0.58 -7.96 -19.58
C ILE A 89 2.06 -7.65 -19.80
N LYS A 90 2.33 -6.53 -20.48
CA LYS A 90 3.66 -5.95 -20.67
C LYS A 90 3.81 -4.72 -19.78
N TYR A 91 4.42 -4.89 -18.60
CA TYR A 91 4.72 -3.75 -17.73
C TYR A 91 5.89 -2.93 -18.28
N THR A 92 5.83 -1.61 -18.09
CA THR A 92 6.85 -0.66 -18.52
C THR A 92 7.53 0.05 -17.35
N GLY A 93 6.86 0.08 -16.19
CA GLY A 93 7.50 0.51 -14.97
C GLY A 93 6.56 0.61 -13.79
N TRP A 94 7.12 1.01 -12.65
CA TRP A 94 6.38 1.27 -11.42
C TRP A 94 7.02 2.41 -10.62
N LYS A 95 6.25 3.00 -9.71
CA LYS A 95 6.74 3.97 -8.73
C LYS A 95 5.83 4.00 -7.50
N ALA A 96 6.41 4.12 -6.31
CA ALA A 96 5.63 4.38 -5.10
C ALA A 96 5.54 5.88 -4.80
N ASP A 97 4.43 6.28 -4.18
CA ASP A 97 4.23 7.62 -3.63
C ASP A 97 3.41 7.50 -2.35
N GLY A 98 4.09 7.44 -1.20
CA GLY A 98 3.48 7.14 0.09
C GLY A 98 2.70 5.82 0.06
N ASN A 99 1.40 5.87 0.36
CA ASN A 99 0.51 4.73 0.35
C ASN A 99 -0.06 4.38 -1.05
N PHE A 100 0.51 4.92 -2.12
CA PHE A 100 0.10 4.63 -3.49
C PHE A 100 1.22 3.96 -4.28
N ILE A 101 0.84 3.14 -5.25
CA ILE A 101 1.74 2.61 -6.28
C ILE A 101 1.15 2.90 -7.67
N GLY A 102 1.93 3.59 -8.50
CA GLY A 102 1.66 3.74 -9.92
C GLY A 102 2.31 2.60 -10.70
N ILE A 103 1.55 1.92 -11.54
CA ILE A 103 2.02 0.85 -12.42
C ILE A 103 1.73 1.24 -13.87
N SER A 104 2.78 1.23 -14.69
CA SER A 104 2.71 1.51 -16.12
C SER A 104 2.78 0.22 -16.93
N SER A 105 1.97 0.12 -17.98
CA SER A 105 1.89 -1.05 -18.86
C SER A 105 1.54 -0.67 -20.29
N MET A 106 1.96 -1.47 -21.26
CA MET A 106 1.48 -1.37 -22.64
C MET A 106 0.15 -2.10 -22.79
N GLN A 107 -0.83 -1.41 -23.35
CA GLN A 107 -2.11 -1.98 -23.78
C GLN A 107 -2.32 -1.69 -25.26
N LYS A 108 -3.26 -2.41 -25.88
CA LYS A 108 -3.69 -2.12 -27.24
C LYS A 108 -5.00 -1.34 -27.22
N ASP A 109 -5.08 -0.29 -28.00
CA ASP A 109 -6.35 0.40 -28.26
C ASP A 109 -7.28 -0.44 -29.16
N GLU A 110 -8.49 0.06 -29.42
CA GLU A 110 -9.47 -0.59 -30.29
C GLU A 110 -8.97 -0.78 -31.74
N ASN A 111 -7.96 -0.02 -32.16
CA ASN A 111 -7.35 -0.07 -33.49
C ASN A 111 -6.08 -0.96 -33.52
N GLY A 112 -5.71 -1.56 -32.38
CA GLY A 112 -4.53 -2.42 -32.25
C GLY A 112 -3.20 -1.68 -32.04
N ASN A 113 -3.21 -0.36 -31.85
CA ASN A 113 -2.01 0.43 -31.56
C ASN A 113 -1.59 0.22 -30.10
N GLU A 114 -0.29 0.10 -29.87
CA GLU A 114 0.24 0.06 -28.50
C GLU A 114 0.18 1.45 -27.86
N MET A 115 -0.39 1.53 -26.66
CA MET A 115 -0.43 2.73 -25.82
C MET A 115 0.06 2.40 -24.43
N GLU A 116 0.84 3.30 -23.83
CA GLU A 116 1.21 3.20 -22.43
C GLU A 116 0.05 3.69 -21.55
N VAL A 117 -0.35 2.86 -20.59
CA VAL A 117 -1.40 3.15 -19.61
C VAL A 117 -0.79 3.06 -18.23
N GLN A 118 -1.00 4.11 -17.43
CA GLN A 118 -0.65 4.14 -16.02
C GLN A 118 -1.91 3.93 -15.18
N LYS A 119 -1.84 3.04 -14.21
CA LYS A 119 -2.87 2.83 -13.20
C LYS A 119 -2.31 3.13 -11.81
N ILE A 120 -3.10 3.78 -10.97
CA ILE A 120 -2.73 4.11 -9.59
C ILE A 120 -3.53 3.23 -8.64
N TYR A 121 -2.82 2.57 -7.73
CA TYR A 121 -3.42 1.73 -6.70
C TYR A 121 -3.12 2.28 -5.32
N THR A 122 -4.07 2.16 -4.41
CA THR A 122 -3.83 2.34 -2.97
C THR A 122 -3.29 1.05 -2.39
N ILE A 123 -2.21 1.14 -1.62
CA ILE A 123 -1.65 0.05 -0.84
C ILE A 123 -2.49 -0.08 0.43
N LEU A 124 -3.25 -1.17 0.54
CA LEU A 124 -4.06 -1.47 1.73
C LEU A 124 -3.29 -2.27 2.77
N GLU A 125 -2.37 -3.13 2.31
CA GLU A 125 -1.52 -3.97 3.15
C GLU A 125 -0.19 -4.19 2.43
N LEU A 126 0.91 -4.04 3.16
CA LEU A 126 2.26 -4.40 2.72
C LEU A 126 2.98 -5.07 3.89
N THR A 127 3.34 -6.33 3.70
CA THR A 127 4.10 -7.13 4.67
C THR A 127 5.14 -7.96 3.92
N ASP A 128 6.00 -8.68 4.64
CA ASP A 128 6.98 -9.59 4.03
C ASP A 128 6.36 -10.64 3.09
N ASN A 129 5.08 -10.99 3.27
CA ASN A 129 4.44 -12.10 2.53
C ASN A 129 3.16 -11.70 1.80
N SER A 130 2.69 -10.47 1.96
CA SER A 130 1.35 -10.07 1.55
C SER A 130 1.37 -8.64 1.02
N LEU A 131 0.77 -8.45 -0.13
CA LEU A 131 0.53 -7.15 -0.74
C LEU A 131 -0.92 -7.09 -1.18
N ILE A 132 -1.68 -6.13 -0.66
CA ILE A 132 -3.07 -5.89 -1.05
C ILE A 132 -3.16 -4.51 -1.69
N LEU A 133 -3.55 -4.49 -2.95
CA LEU A 133 -3.74 -3.27 -3.73
C LEU A 133 -5.24 -3.04 -3.98
N MET A 134 -5.65 -1.79 -3.97
CA MET A 134 -7.00 -1.37 -4.34
C MET A 134 -6.94 -0.43 -5.54
N ASP A 135 -7.67 -0.76 -6.59
CA ASP A 135 -7.79 0.11 -7.77
C ASP A 135 -8.57 1.38 -7.41
N GLY A 136 -7.92 2.54 -7.59
CA GLY A 136 -8.49 3.86 -7.30
C GLY A 136 -9.44 4.38 -8.38
N GLU A 137 -9.44 3.82 -9.59
CA GLU A 137 -10.12 4.42 -10.75
C GLU A 137 -11.44 3.76 -11.16
N GLY A 138 -11.76 2.55 -10.67
CA GLY A 138 -12.83 1.76 -11.30
C GLY A 138 -13.95 1.31 -10.39
N ASN A 139 -13.63 0.50 -9.36
CA ASN A 139 -14.66 -0.30 -8.68
C ASN A 139 -14.32 -0.65 -7.22
N GLY A 140 -13.21 -0.14 -6.67
CA GLY A 140 -12.72 -0.55 -5.34
C GLY A 140 -12.33 -2.03 -5.26
N MET A 141 -12.04 -2.67 -6.41
CA MET A 141 -11.63 -4.07 -6.43
C MET A 141 -10.26 -4.22 -5.77
N LYS A 142 -10.18 -5.17 -4.83
CA LYS A 142 -8.95 -5.54 -4.14
C LYS A 142 -8.22 -6.62 -4.93
N GLN A 143 -6.92 -6.48 -5.01
CA GLN A 143 -6.01 -7.46 -5.61
C GLN A 143 -5.05 -7.91 -4.53
N GLU A 144 -5.03 -9.22 -4.28
CA GLU A 144 -4.19 -9.83 -3.24
C GLU A 144 -3.03 -10.57 -3.89
N TYR A 145 -1.82 -10.30 -3.39
CA TYR A 145 -0.60 -10.90 -3.85
C TYR A 145 0.18 -11.52 -2.69
N ARG A 146 0.92 -12.59 -2.98
CA ARG A 146 1.83 -13.28 -2.07
C ARG A 146 3.25 -13.17 -2.59
N ARG A 147 4.20 -12.97 -1.66
CA ARG A 147 5.62 -12.96 -1.99
C ARG A 147 6.10 -14.38 -2.35
N GLN A 148 7.08 -14.48 -3.23
CA GLN A 148 7.74 -15.73 -3.66
C GLN A 148 9.26 -15.61 -3.60
#